data_AF-K5YI77-F1
#
_entry.id   AF-K5YI77-F1
#
_cell.length_a   1.000
_cell.length_b   1.000
_cell.length_c   1.000
_cell.angle_alpha   90.00
_cell.angle_beta   90.00
_cell.angle_gamma   90.00
#
_symmetry.space_group_name_H-M   'P 1'
#
loop_
_entity.id
_entity.type
_entity.pdbx_description
1 polymer ?
#
loop_
_entity_poly.entity_id
_entity_poly.type
_entity_poly.pdbx_seq_one_letter_code
_entity_poly.pdbx_strand_id
1 'polypeptide(L)'
;VFLDETCAKTNMTRLRGWSPRGQPLQAKVPHGHWKTLTFLAALRSDRIDAPFVLDGPINGKTFTAYVRQMLVPTLSPGDIVIMDNLGSHKGPAVRKAIRDAGAKLLFLPPYSPDLNPIEQVFAKLKTLLRKAAERTVEATWMNSP
;
A
#
# COMPACT_ATOMS: atom_id res chain seq x y z
N VAL A 1 -5.25 12.75 5.77
CA VAL A 1 -4.24 11.68 5.61
C VAL A 1 -4.97 10.37 5.42
N PHE A 2 -5.03 9.85 4.20
CA PHE A 2 -5.65 8.57 3.90
C PHE A 2 -4.64 7.46 4.12
N LEU A 3 -4.95 6.48 4.96
CA LEU A 3 -4.07 5.36 5.28
C LEU A 3 -4.71 4.07 4.78
N ASP A 4 -3.93 3.26 4.09
CA ASP A 4 -4.39 1.96 3.58
C ASP A 4 -3.21 1.04 3.26
N GLU A 5 -3.52 -0.23 3.01
CA GLU A 5 -2.58 -1.25 2.59
C GLU A 5 -2.96 -1.89 1.26
N THR A 6 -1.96 -2.43 0.58
CA THR A 6 -2.20 -3.17 -0.64
C THR A 6 -1.23 -4.34 -0.78
N CYS A 7 -1.79 -5.50 -1.11
CA CYS A 7 -0.98 -6.68 -1.41
C CYS A 7 -0.42 -6.60 -2.83
N ALA A 8 0.88 -6.81 -2.96
CA ALA A 8 1.58 -7.03 -4.22
C ALA A 8 2.21 -8.43 -4.22
N LYS A 9 2.05 -9.16 -5.32
CA LYS A 9 2.66 -10.48 -5.48
C LYS A 9 3.92 -10.36 -6.34
N THR A 10 4.97 -11.11 -6.01
CA THR A 10 6.21 -11.12 -6.80
C THR A 10 6.05 -11.73 -8.21
N ASN A 11 4.87 -12.27 -8.54
CA ASN A 11 4.55 -12.82 -9.87
C ASN A 11 3.69 -11.89 -10.75
N MET A 12 3.54 -10.62 -10.35
CA MET A 12 2.72 -9.67 -11.08
C MET A 12 3.29 -9.40 -12.48
N THR A 13 2.66 -9.98 -13.49
CA THR A 13 2.96 -9.76 -14.91
C THR A 13 1.90 -8.88 -15.56
N ARG A 14 2.23 -8.30 -16.72
CA ARG A 14 1.23 -7.62 -17.54
C ARG A 14 0.19 -8.62 -18.04
N LEU A 15 -1.07 -8.29 -17.83
CA LEU A 15 -2.21 -9.09 -18.31
C LEU A 15 -2.50 -8.86 -19.80
N ARG A 16 -2.08 -7.70 -20.35
CA ARG A 16 -2.35 -7.27 -21.72
C ARG A 16 -1.15 -6.49 -22.27
N GLY A 17 -0.97 -6.54 -23.58
CA GLY A 17 0.03 -5.75 -24.32
C GLY A 17 -0.32 -5.70 -25.81
N TRP A 18 0.46 -4.92 -26.55
CA TRP A 18 0.25 -4.70 -27.99
C TRP A 18 1.39 -5.33 -28.79
N SER A 19 1.04 -5.99 -29.89
CA SER A 19 1.98 -6.50 -30.90
C SER A 19 1.49 -6.16 -32.31
N PRO A 20 2.37 -6.13 -33.32
CA PRO A 20 1.97 -5.99 -34.70
C PRO A 20 0.91 -7.03 -35.11
N ARG A 21 -0.01 -6.63 -35.98
CA ARG A 21 -1.10 -7.52 -36.45
C ARG A 21 -0.50 -8.79 -37.07
N GLY A 22 -0.90 -9.95 -36.56
CA GLY A 22 -0.40 -11.26 -36.99
C GLY A 22 0.81 -11.79 -36.20
N GLN A 23 1.34 -11.02 -35.23
CA GLN A 23 2.46 -11.48 -34.39
C GLN A 23 2.01 -11.75 -32.95
N PRO A 24 2.36 -12.90 -32.36
CA PRO A 24 2.08 -13.16 -30.95
C PRO A 24 2.97 -12.27 -30.06
N LEU A 25 2.38 -11.68 -29.03
CA LEU A 25 3.14 -10.99 -28.00
C LEU A 25 3.80 -12.03 -27.07
N GLN A 26 5.12 -12.21 -27.20
CA GLN A 26 5.87 -13.05 -26.27
C GLN A 26 6.15 -12.31 -24.96
N ALA A 27 5.70 -12.88 -23.84
CA ALA A 27 5.98 -12.37 -22.50
C ALA A 27 6.46 -13.51 -21.60
N LYS A 28 7.45 -13.22 -20.75
CA LYS A 28 7.94 -14.17 -19.74
C LYS A 28 7.08 -14.05 -18.47
N VAL A 29 6.53 -15.18 -18.02
CA VAL A 29 5.82 -15.26 -16.73
C VAL A 29 6.73 -15.92 -15.70
N PRO A 30 6.86 -15.38 -14.48
CA PRO A 30 7.61 -16.02 -13.40
C PRO A 30 7.04 -17.41 -13.09
N HIS A 31 7.90 -18.39 -12.88
CA HIS A 31 7.56 -19.75 -12.46
C HIS A 31 8.25 -20.03 -11.12
N GLY A 32 7.53 -20.39 -10.06
CA GLY A 32 8.12 -20.65 -8.73
C GLY A 32 7.20 -20.37 -7.53
N HIS A 33 7.75 -20.42 -6.31
CA HIS A 33 7.03 -20.04 -5.08
C HIS A 33 6.96 -18.51 -4.95
N TRP A 34 5.77 -17.98 -4.67
CA TRP A 34 5.50 -16.54 -4.66
C TRP A 34 5.53 -15.98 -3.24
N LYS A 35 6.09 -14.79 -3.07
CA LYS A 35 5.94 -14.01 -1.85
C LYS A 35 4.85 -12.97 -2.05
N THR A 36 3.99 -12.85 -1.04
CA THR A 36 3.01 -11.75 -0.98
C THR A 36 3.64 -10.67 -0.14
N LEU A 37 3.92 -9.52 -0.75
CA LEU A 37 4.34 -8.33 -0.04
C LEU A 37 3.10 -7.51 0.30
N THR A 38 3.03 -6.99 1.52
CA THR A 38 2.04 -5.98 1.89
C THR A 38 2.72 -4.63 1.89
N PHE A 39 2.24 -3.71 1.05
CA PHE A 39 2.69 -2.32 1.04
C PHE A 39 1.69 -1.46 1.81
N LEU A 40 2.18 -0.68 2.76
CA LEU A 40 1.41 0.31 3.49
C LEU A 40 1.92 1.70 3.14
N ALA A 41 0.99 2.65 3.04
CA ALA A 41 1.36 4.04 2.89
C ALA A 41 0.24 4.95 3.40
N ALA A 42 0.61 6.20 3.63
CA ALA A 42 -0.32 7.28 3.82
C ALA A 42 -0.33 8.20 2.59
N LEU A 43 -1.49 8.73 2.23
CA LEU A 43 -1.66 9.73 1.20
C LEU A 43 -2.13 11.04 1.83
N ARG A 44 -1.36 12.09 1.61
CA ARG A 44 -1.72 13.48 1.90
C ARG A 44 -2.09 14.17 0.58
N SER A 45 -2.68 15.36 0.67
CA SER A 45 -3.09 16.12 -0.52
C SER A 45 -1.93 16.48 -1.44
N ASP A 46 -0.71 16.53 -0.90
CA ASP A 46 0.51 16.99 -1.53
C ASP A 46 1.53 15.86 -1.80
N ARG A 47 1.45 14.73 -1.10
CA ARG A 47 2.46 13.66 -1.16
C ARG A 47 1.99 12.31 -0.66
N ILE A 48 2.74 11.27 -1.02
CA ILE A 48 2.72 9.97 -0.34
C ILE A 48 3.66 10.06 0.87
N ASP A 49 3.26 9.48 1.99
CA ASP A 49 3.98 9.55 3.26
C ASP A 49 4.01 8.17 3.93
N ALA A 50 4.95 7.98 4.86
CA ALA A 50 5.14 6.74 5.63
C ALA A 50 5.09 5.43 4.81
N PRO A 51 5.76 5.29 3.65
CA PRO A 51 5.76 4.03 2.90
C PRO A 51 6.45 2.91 3.70
N PHE A 52 5.84 1.73 3.74
CA PHE A 52 6.39 0.58 4.44
C PHE A 52 6.00 -0.74 3.78
N VAL A 53 6.87 -1.74 3.89
CA VAL A 53 6.71 -3.03 3.20
C VAL A 53 6.93 -4.16 4.17
N LEU A 54 6.01 -5.10 4.14
CA LEU A 54 6.07 -6.32 4.92
C LEU A 54 6.13 -7.53 3.99
N ASP A 55 6.99 -8.48 4.30
CA ASP A 55 6.97 -9.82 3.69
C ASP A 55 5.89 -10.65 4.41
N GLY A 56 4.74 -10.82 3.75
CA GLY A 56 3.58 -11.54 4.28
C GLY A 56 2.37 -10.66 4.64
N PRO A 57 1.28 -11.29 5.13
CA PRO A 57 0.05 -10.59 5.49
C PRO A 57 0.23 -9.73 6.75
N ILE A 58 -0.51 -8.63 6.79
CA ILE A 58 -0.55 -7.77 7.96
C ILE A 58 -1.50 -8.32 9.04
N ASN A 59 -1.17 -8.09 10.31
CA ASN A 59 -2.05 -8.36 11.44
C ASN A 59 -2.11 -7.11 12.34
N GLY A 60 -3.00 -7.12 13.34
CA GLY A 60 -3.20 -5.96 14.22
C GLY A 60 -1.93 -5.50 14.96
N LYS A 61 -0.98 -6.41 15.27
CA LYS A 61 0.28 -6.06 15.95
C LYS A 61 1.23 -5.34 14.99
N THR A 62 1.44 -5.89 13.79
CA THR A 62 2.32 -5.27 12.77
C THR A 62 1.75 -3.95 12.28
N PHE A 63 0.43 -3.85 12.12
CA PHE A 63 -0.24 -2.59 11.80
C PHE A 63 -0.06 -1.54 12.91
N THR A 64 -0.21 -1.93 14.18
CA THR A 64 0.02 -1.01 15.31
C THR A 64 1.48 -0.53 15.36
N ALA A 65 2.44 -1.41 15.08
CA ALA A 65 3.86 -1.04 15.01
C ALA A 65 4.11 -0.03 13.88
N TYR A 66 3.58 -0.31 12.68
CA TYR A 66 3.64 0.61 11.55
C TYR A 66 3.05 1.99 11.89
N VAL A 67 1.86 2.05 12.50
CA VAL A 67 1.25 3.33 12.89
C VAL A 67 2.15 4.10 13.85
N ARG A 68 2.72 3.45 14.85
CA ARG A 68 3.56 4.11 15.85
C ARG A 68 4.91 4.57 15.32
N GLN A 69 5.53 3.76 14.47
CA GLN A 69 6.92 3.94 14.06
C GLN A 69 7.05 4.70 12.74
N MET A 70 6.07 4.56 11.85
CA MET A 70 6.12 5.14 10.51
C MET A 70 5.11 6.28 10.36
N LEU A 71 3.85 6.08 10.75
CA LEU A 71 2.81 7.09 10.52
C LEU A 71 2.88 8.25 11.52
N VAL A 72 2.88 7.96 12.82
CA VAL A 72 2.82 9.00 13.87
C VAL A 72 3.91 10.07 13.73
N PRO A 73 5.18 9.73 13.41
CA PRO A 73 6.22 10.74 13.22
C PRO A 73 5.95 11.74 12.07
N THR A 74 5.05 11.41 11.14
CA THR A 74 4.71 12.26 9.99
C THR A 74 3.42 13.06 10.20
N LEU A 75 2.75 12.87 11.33
CA LEU A 75 1.52 13.58 11.69
C LEU A 75 1.84 14.92 12.36
N SER A 76 0.94 15.88 12.13
CA SER A 76 0.90 17.15 12.85
C SER A 76 -0.40 17.28 13.66
N PRO A 77 -0.40 18.02 14.79
CA PRO A 77 -1.62 18.32 15.52
C PRO A 77 -2.68 18.93 14.60
N GLY A 78 -3.92 18.42 14.69
CA GLY A 78 -5.03 18.82 13.82
C GLY A 78 -5.19 17.95 12.56
N ASP A 79 -4.21 17.11 12.22
CA ASP A 79 -4.35 16.17 11.11
C ASP A 79 -5.55 15.23 11.31
N ILE A 80 -6.20 14.86 10.21
CA ILE A 80 -7.26 13.86 10.19
C ILE A 80 -6.74 12.63 9.44
N VAL A 81 -6.56 11.54 10.17
CA VAL A 81 -6.26 10.21 9.63
C VAL A 81 -7.57 9.52 9.28
N ILE A 82 -7.68 9.06 8.04
CA ILE A 82 -8.84 8.37 7.49
C ILE A 82 -8.38 6.98 7.07
N MET A 83 -9.08 5.93 7.52
CA MET A 83 -8.78 4.54 7.16
C MET A 83 -10.07 3.76 6.89
N ASP A 84 -9.96 2.62 6.20
CA ASP A 84 -11.10 1.74 5.98
C ASP A 84 -11.62 1.14 7.31
N ASN A 85 -12.82 0.57 7.28
CA ASN A 85 -13.50 0.06 8.47
C ASN A 85 -13.14 -1.41 8.80
N LEU A 86 -11.95 -1.88 8.42
CA LEU A 86 -11.52 -3.26 8.62
C LEU A 86 -11.14 -3.54 10.07
N GLY A 87 -11.34 -4.78 10.53
CA GLY A 87 -11.08 -5.17 11.92
C GLY A 87 -9.63 -4.99 12.37
N SER A 88 -8.67 -5.20 11.47
CA SER A 88 -7.22 -4.97 11.68
C SER A 88 -6.91 -3.53 12.10
N HIS A 89 -7.72 -2.56 11.68
CA HIS A 89 -7.51 -1.13 11.87
C HIS A 89 -8.13 -0.58 13.16
N LYS A 90 -8.96 -1.38 13.84
CA LYS A 90 -9.74 -0.93 15.01
C LYS A 90 -9.03 -1.07 16.35
N GLY A 91 -7.72 -1.35 16.35
CA GLY A 91 -6.96 -1.51 17.59
C GLY A 91 -7.04 -0.26 18.49
N PRO A 92 -7.39 -0.39 19.78
CA PRO A 92 -7.37 0.73 20.73
C PRO A 92 -6.00 1.44 20.78
N ALA A 93 -4.92 0.68 20.58
CA ALA A 93 -3.55 1.18 20.53
C ALA A 93 -3.29 2.12 19.34
N VAL A 94 -3.90 1.87 18.18
CA VAL A 94 -3.80 2.72 16.97
C VAL A 94 -4.48 4.05 17.26
N ARG A 95 -5.72 4.01 17.76
CA ARG A 95 -6.48 5.22 18.11
C ARG A 95 -5.75 6.06 19.14
N LYS A 96 -5.17 5.43 20.17
CA LYS A 96 -4.39 6.13 21.20
C LYS A 96 -3.16 6.80 20.58
N ALA A 97 -2.37 6.07 19.79
CA ALA A 97 -1.16 6.61 19.17
C ALA A 97 -1.43 7.83 18.28
N ILE A 98 -2.49 7.79 17.47
CA ILE A 98 -2.89 8.93 16.61
C ILE A 98 -3.34 10.13 17.45
N ARG A 99 -4.11 9.89 18.53
CA ARG A 99 -4.58 10.96 19.41
C ARG A 99 -3.45 11.61 20.22
N ASP A 100 -2.50 10.81 20.69
CA ASP A 100 -1.32 11.30 21.42
C ASP A 100 -0.47 12.24 20.53
N ALA A 101 -0.51 12.07 19.20
CA ALA A 101 0.11 12.98 18.23
C ALA A 101 -0.73 14.25 17.94
N GLY A 102 -1.87 14.44 18.61
CA GLY A 102 -2.78 15.56 18.38
C GLY A 102 -3.65 15.42 17.13
N ALA A 103 -3.68 14.25 16.50
CA ALA A 103 -4.46 13.98 15.30
C ALA A 103 -5.80 13.28 15.61
N LYS A 104 -6.75 13.37 14.67
CA LYS A 104 -8.06 12.72 14.74
C LYS A 104 -8.06 11.47 13.87
N LEU A 105 -8.84 10.47 14.28
CA LEU A 105 -9.04 9.23 13.54
C LEU A 105 -10.50 9.11 13.09
N LEU A 106 -10.72 8.97 11.78
CA LEU A 106 -12.00 8.69 11.15
C LEU A 106 -11.94 7.38 10.36
N PHE A 107 -13.08 6.68 10.33
CA PHE A 107 -13.26 5.47 9.53
C PHE A 107 -14.18 5.76 8.37
N LEU A 108 -13.85 5.26 7.18
CA LEU A 108 -14.76 5.28 6.04
C LEU A 108 -15.97 4.37 6.30
N PRO A 109 -17.12 4.61 5.65
CA PRO A 109 -18.21 3.66 5.66
C PRO A 109 -17.74 2.29 5.12
N PRO A 110 -18.33 1.18 5.57
CA PRO A 110 -18.00 -0.14 5.04
C PRO A 110 -18.13 -0.19 3.51
N TYR A 111 -17.22 -0.92 2.85
CA TYR A 111 -17.25 -1.15 1.40
C TYR A 111 -17.27 0.12 0.55
N SER A 112 -16.61 1.21 0.99
CA SER A 112 -16.52 2.48 0.24
C SER A 112 -15.11 2.79 -0.29
N PRO A 113 -14.50 1.91 -1.13
CA PRO A 113 -13.16 2.13 -1.66
C PRO A 113 -13.08 3.33 -2.63
N ASP A 114 -14.22 3.71 -3.23
CA ASP A 114 -14.38 4.91 -4.06
C ASP A 114 -14.09 6.21 -3.31
N LEU A 115 -14.27 6.20 -1.99
CA LEU A 115 -13.95 7.33 -1.11
C LEU A 115 -12.49 7.34 -0.63
N ASN A 116 -11.69 6.35 -1.04
CA ASN A 116 -10.29 6.22 -0.63
C ASN A 116 -9.32 6.52 -1.80
N PRO A 117 -8.86 7.76 -1.97
CA PRO A 117 -8.04 8.16 -3.13
C PRO A 117 -6.69 7.43 -3.21
N ILE A 118 -6.18 6.87 -2.11
CA ILE A 118 -4.93 6.09 -2.11
C ILE A 118 -5.03 4.81 -2.96
N GLU A 119 -6.24 4.29 -3.16
CA GLU A 119 -6.47 3.11 -4.02
C GLU A 119 -6.06 3.39 -5.47
N GLN A 120 -6.25 4.62 -5.96
CA GLN A 120 -5.79 5.01 -7.29
C GLN A 120 -4.27 5.06 -7.38
N VAL A 121 -3.60 5.49 -6.30
CA VAL A 121 -2.14 5.48 -6.19
C VAL A 121 -1.63 4.04 -6.22
N PHE A 122 -2.26 3.15 -5.46
CA PHE A 122 -1.92 1.72 -5.44
C PHE A 122 -2.15 1.04 -6.79
N ALA A 123 -3.22 1.39 -7.51
CA ALA A 123 -3.45 0.89 -8.86
C ALA A 123 -2.30 1.29 -9.83
N LYS A 124 -1.80 2.52 -9.73
CA LYS A 124 -0.64 2.99 -10.50
C LYS A 124 0.64 2.28 -10.07
N LEU A 125 0.92 2.17 -8.77
CA LEU A 125 2.08 1.44 -8.24
C LEU A 125 2.11 -0.01 -8.73
N LYS A 126 0.99 -0.72 -8.61
CA LYS A 126 0.84 -2.09 -9.13
C LYS A 126 1.08 -2.18 -10.64
N THR A 127 0.72 -1.15 -11.40
CA THR A 127 0.98 -1.09 -12.83
C THR A 127 2.48 -0.90 -13.13
N LEU A 128 3.17 -0.06 -12.35
CA LEU A 128 4.61 0.11 -12.44
C LEU A 128 5.35 -1.18 -12.07
N LEU A 129 4.95 -1.85 -10.98
CA LEU A 129 5.53 -3.14 -10.57
C LEU A 129 5.36 -4.21 -11.67
N ARG A 130 4.16 -4.32 -12.27
CA ARG A 130 3.92 -5.22 -13.42
C ARG A 130 4.78 -4.89 -14.64
N LYS A 131 5.10 -3.60 -14.86
CA LYS A 131 5.94 -3.13 -15.96
C LYS A 131 7.42 -3.40 -15.69
N ALA A 132 7.89 -3.14 -14.48
CA ALA A 132 9.27 -3.36 -14.07
C ALA A 132 9.64 -4.85 -14.20
N ALA A 133 8.68 -5.74 -13.93
CA ALA A 133 8.89 -7.18 -13.94
C ALA A 133 10.10 -7.60 -13.08
N GLU A 134 10.47 -6.78 -12.10
CA GLU A 134 11.57 -6.96 -11.15
C GLU A 134 11.21 -8.04 -10.14
N ARG A 135 12.21 -8.88 -9.81
CA ARG A 135 11.99 -10.25 -9.33
C ARG A 135 12.62 -10.53 -7.97
N THR A 136 13.06 -9.49 -7.25
CA THR A 136 13.64 -9.59 -5.90
C THR A 136 13.23 -8.40 -5.02
N VAL A 137 13.18 -8.61 -3.70
CA VAL A 137 12.75 -7.59 -2.71
C VAL A 137 13.68 -6.37 -2.76
N GLU A 138 14.99 -6.58 -2.94
CA GLU A 138 15.97 -5.48 -3.01
C GLU A 138 15.83 -4.60 -4.26
N ALA A 139 15.43 -5.17 -5.41
CA ALA A 139 15.27 -4.40 -6.65
C ALA A 139 14.08 -3.43 -6.61
N THR A 140 13.07 -3.73 -5.80
CA THR A 140 11.78 -3.02 -5.79
C THR A 140 11.87 -1.62 -5.13
N TRP A 141 12.87 -1.37 -4.28
CA TRP A 141 13.06 -0.10 -3.53
C TRP A 141 14.27 0.73 -3.98
N MET A 142 15.27 0.09 -4.61
CA MET A 142 16.52 0.77 -5.02
C MET A 142 16.40 1.57 -6.33
N ASN A 143 15.34 1.36 -7.12
CA ASN A 143 15.19 1.95 -8.46
C ASN A 143 13.99 2.91 -8.61
N SER A 144 13.35 3.36 -7.52
CA SER A 144 12.34 4.43 -7.62
C SER A 144 13.01 5.81 -7.55
N PRO A 145 12.83 6.68 -8.56
CA PRO A 145 13.27 8.08 -8.50
C PRO A 145 12.49 8.89 -7.45
#